data_AF-A0A368CUJ7-F1
#
_entry.id   AF-A0A368CUJ7-F1
#
_cell.length_a   1.000
_cell.length_b   1.000
_cell.length_c   1.000
_cell.angle_alpha   90.00
_cell.angle_beta   90.00
_cell.angle_gamma   90.00
#
_symmetry.space_group_name_H-M   'P 1'
#
loop_
_entity.id
_entity.type
_entity.pdbx_description
1 polymer ?
#
loop_
_entity_poly.entity_id
_entity_poly.type
_entity_poly.pdbx_seq_one_letter_code
_entity_poly.pdbx_strand_id
1 'polypeptide(L)'
;MRSYLVNDTPQKYEVVLRQQEELFNALIKAKQIDEASEESKDEYCILCVHDPIYTIGKRTVEDNFLLNTQSLPAPIYKTNRGGEV
;
A
#
# COMPACT_ATOMS: atom_id res chain seq x y z
N MET A 1 3.18 -2.05 20.56
CA MET A 1 3.56 -3.46 20.27
C MET A 1 3.65 -3.62 18.75
N ARG A 2 4.33 -4.63 18.19
CA ARG A 2 4.34 -4.85 16.72
C ARG A 2 3.33 -5.93 16.35
N SER A 3 2.30 -5.55 15.62
CA SER A 3 1.18 -6.41 15.25
C SER A 3 1.28 -6.85 13.79
N TYR A 4 0.97 -8.11 13.52
CA TYR A 4 1.01 -8.69 12.18
C TYR A 4 -0.40 -8.90 11.66
N LEU A 5 -0.67 -8.39 10.46
CA LEU A 5 -1.91 -8.64 9.73
C LEU A 5 -1.57 -9.54 8.54
N VAL A 6 -2.02 -10.79 8.60
CA VAL A 6 -1.69 -11.81 7.59
C VAL A 6 -2.94 -12.13 6.79
N ASN A 7 -2.87 -11.89 5.49
CA ASN A 7 -3.89 -12.29 4.51
C ASN A 7 -3.28 -13.38 3.63
N ASP A 8 -3.70 -14.63 3.86
CA ASP A 8 -3.21 -15.84 3.19
C ASP A 8 -3.92 -16.14 1.86
N THR A 9 -4.95 -15.38 1.52
CA THR A 9 -5.68 -15.44 0.25
C THR A 9 -5.45 -14.18 -0.58
N PRO A 10 -5.46 -14.27 -1.92
CA PRO A 10 -5.33 -13.10 -2.79
C PRO A 10 -6.36 -12.02 -2.45
N GLN A 11 -5.86 -10.80 -2.22
CA GLN A 11 -6.66 -9.63 -1.91
C GLN A 11 -6.59 -8.63 -3.06
N LYS A 12 -7.71 -7.96 -3.34
CA LYS A 12 -7.73 -6.82 -4.26
C LYS A 12 -6.78 -5.74 -3.77
N TYR A 13 -5.97 -5.20 -4.68
CA TYR A 13 -4.93 -4.23 -4.35
C TYR A 13 -5.48 -2.98 -3.66
N GLU A 14 -6.58 -2.43 -4.17
CA GLU A 14 -7.20 -1.21 -3.61
C GLU A 14 -7.73 -1.39 -2.18
N VAL A 15 -8.13 -2.62 -1.81
CA VAL A 15 -8.61 -2.91 -0.46
C VAL A 15 -7.46 -2.85 0.52
N VAL A 16 -6.34 -3.48 0.18
CA VAL A 16 -5.15 -3.49 1.04
C VAL A 16 -4.48 -2.11 1.06
N LEU A 17 -4.44 -1.40 -0.07
CA LEU A 17 -3.91 -0.04 -0.12
C LEU A 17 -4.68 0.90 0.82
N ARG A 18 -6.02 0.84 0.79
CA ARG A 18 -6.85 1.61 1.73
C ARG A 18 -6.59 1.22 3.19
N GLN A 19 -6.43 -0.08 3.47
CA GLN A 19 -6.07 -0.54 4.83
C GLN A 19 -4.71 0.02 5.28
N GLN A 20 -3.72 0.05 4.39
CA GLN A 20 -2.43 0.68 4.66
C GLN A 20 -2.58 2.16 4.98
N GLU A 21 -3.37 2.90 4.20
CA GLU A 21 -3.63 4.32 4.41
C GLU A 21 -4.37 4.59 5.73
N GLU A 22 -5.38 3.80 6.06
CA GLU A 22 -6.13 3.90 7.32
C GLU A 22 -5.20 3.69 8.54
N LEU A 23 -4.41 2.61 8.54
CA LEU A 23 -3.46 2.31 9.61
C LEU A 23 -2.36 3.37 9.72
N PHE A 24 -1.83 3.83 8.59
CA PHE A 24 -0.83 4.89 8.56
C PHE A 24 -1.38 6.19 9.15
N ASN A 25 -2.57 6.61 8.73
CA ASN A 25 -3.20 7.83 9.23
C ASN A 25 -3.56 7.74 10.71
N ALA A 26 -3.99 6.56 11.19
CA ALA A 26 -4.21 6.32 12.60
C ALA A 26 -2.90 6.46 13.41
N LEU A 27 -1.80 5.89 12.91
CA LEU A 27 -0.49 6.00 13.56
C LEU A 27 0.02 7.44 13.61
N ILE A 28 -0.17 8.22 12.54
CA ILE A 28 0.20 9.65 12.54
C ILE A 28 -0.60 10.42 13.59
N LYS A 29 -1.92 10.20 13.67
CA LYS A 29 -2.77 10.86 14.68
C LYS A 29 -2.36 10.50 16.11
N ALA A 30 -2.09 9.22 16.36
CA ALA A 30 -1.62 8.77 17.68
C ALA A 30 -0.28 9.41 18.08
N LYS A 31 0.65 9.57 17.12
CA LYS A 31 1.95 10.24 17.37
C LYS A 31 1.83 11.75 17.61
N GLN A 32 0.75 12.39 17.20
CA GLN A 32 0.52 13.82 17.39
C GLN A 32 -0.11 14.16 18.75
N ILE A 33 -0.64 13.17 19.46
CA ILE A 33 -1.26 13.35 20.78
C ILE A 33 -0.21 12.89 21.81
N ASP A 34 0.43 13.83 22.52
CA ASP A 34 1.52 13.55 23.47
C ASP A 34 1.12 12.61 24.63
N GLU A 35 -0.19 12.47 24.92
CA GLU A 35 -0.74 11.60 25.96
C GLU A 35 -1.21 10.22 25.46
N ALA A 36 -1.01 9.91 24.17
CA ALA A 36 -1.47 8.66 23.62
C ALA A 36 -0.64 7.50 24.21
N SER A 37 -1.32 6.55 24.88
CA SER A 37 -0.68 5.39 25.51
C SER A 37 0.19 4.62 24.51
N GLU A 38 1.20 3.88 24.96
CA GLU A 38 2.05 3.08 24.05
C GLU A 38 1.25 2.04 23.23
N GLU A 39 0.05 1.66 23.68
CA GLU A 39 -0.92 0.83 22.94
C GLU A 39 -1.55 1.57 21.75
N SER A 40 -1.69 2.90 21.81
CA SER A 40 -2.21 3.71 20.70
C SER A 40 -1.22 3.89 19.54
N LYS A 41 0.06 3.55 19.76
CA LYS A 41 1.16 3.67 18.78
C LYS A 41 1.53 2.33 18.15
N ASP A 42 0.57 1.40 18.08
CA ASP A 42 0.83 0.09 17.51
C ASP A 42 1.34 0.16 16.07
N GLU A 43 2.43 -0.57 15.83
CA GLU A 43 3.07 -0.66 14.54
C GLU A 43 2.59 -1.93 13.83
N TYR A 44 2.12 -1.78 12.60
CA TYR A 44 1.58 -2.90 11.84
C TYR A 44 2.53 -3.35 10.73
N CYS A 45 2.65 -4.66 10.55
CA CYS A 45 3.25 -5.28 9.38
C CYS A 45 2.16 -6.08 8.65
N ILE A 46 1.84 -5.66 7.42
CA ILE A 46 0.87 -6.37 6.58
C ILE A 46 1.62 -7.34 5.67
N LEU A 47 1.27 -8.62 5.76
CA LEU A 47 1.69 -9.66 4.83
C LEU A 47 0.47 -10.05 4.00
N CYS A 48 0.54 -9.83 2.69
CA CYS A 48 -0.58 -10.11 1.79
C CYS A 48 -0.10 -10.58 0.42
N VAL A 49 -1.01 -11.24 -0.28
CA VAL A 49 -0.88 -11.59 -1.70
C VAL A 49 -1.97 -10.85 -2.47
N HIS A 50 -1.68 -10.44 -3.70
CA HIS A 50 -2.66 -9.82 -4.59
C HIS A 50 -3.00 -10.73 -5.76
N ASP A 51 -4.18 -10.54 -6.33
CA ASP A 51 -4.43 -10.96 -7.71
C ASP A 51 -3.41 -10.30 -8.65
N PRO A 52 -3.16 -10.84 -9.87
CA PRO A 52 -2.25 -10.23 -10.82
C PRO A 52 -2.59 -8.76 -11.07
N ILE A 53 -1.62 -7.88 -10.89
CA ILE A 53 -1.75 -6.43 -11.04
C ILE A 53 -0.42 -5.81 -11.50
N TYR A 54 -0.51 -4.60 -12.04
CA TYR A 54 0.63 -3.72 -12.24
C TYR A 54 0.50 -2.51 -11.31
N THR A 55 1.60 -2.06 -10.70
CA THR A 55 1.65 -0.80 -9.95
C THR A 55 2.61 0.15 -10.63
N ILE A 56 2.31 1.45 -10.59
CA ILE A 56 3.18 2.48 -11.16
C ILE A 56 3.57 3.40 -10.02
N GLY A 57 4.88 3.48 -9.74
CA GLY A 57 5.44 4.39 -8.76
C GLY A 57 5.55 5.83 -9.26
N LYS A 58 5.93 6.73 -8.34
CA LYS A 58 5.96 8.18 -8.57
C LYS A 58 6.95 8.63 -9.65
N ARG A 59 7.99 7.84 -9.93
CA ARG A 59 9.07 8.23 -10.85
C ARG A 59 8.85 7.78 -12.29
N THR A 60 7.75 7.07 -12.57
CA THR A 60 7.49 6.60 -13.92
C THR A 60 7.01 7.74 -14.81
N VAL A 61 7.79 8.03 -15.84
CA VAL A 61 7.37 8.89 -16.96
C VAL A 61 6.66 7.98 -17.96
N GLU A 62 5.44 8.35 -18.38
CA GLU A 62 4.61 7.52 -19.27
C GLU A 62 5.31 7.19 -20.60
N ASP A 63 6.22 8.06 -21.05
CA ASP A 63 7.03 7.86 -22.27
C ASP A 63 8.14 6.79 -22.12
N ASN A 64 8.49 6.38 -20.90
CA ASN A 64 9.48 5.33 -20.63
C ASN A 64 8.87 3.92 -20.51
N PHE A 65 7.55 3.80 -20.69
CA PHE A 65 6.89 2.51 -20.66
C PHE A 65 7.24 1.70 -21.92
N LEU A 66 8.06 0.66 -21.76
CA LEU A 66 8.24 -0.36 -22.80
C LEU A 66 6.95 -1.16 -23.06
N LEU A 67 5.96 -1.07 -22.17
CA LEU A 67 4.69 -1.81 -22.24
C LEU A 67 3.56 -0.88 -22.69
N ASN A 68 2.80 -1.30 -23.69
CA ASN A 68 1.53 -0.67 -24.02
C ASN A 68 0.53 -0.94 -22.88
N THR A 69 0.29 0.07 -22.05
CA THR A 69 -0.59 -0.01 -20.87
C THR A 69 -2.03 -0.34 -21.22
N GLN A 70 -2.48 -0.08 -22.46
CA GLN A 70 -3.83 -0.42 -22.92
C GLN A 70 -4.01 -1.91 -23.25
N SER A 71 -2.92 -2.67 -23.41
CA SER A 71 -2.96 -4.09 -23.77
C SER A 71 -2.52 -5.02 -22.65
N LEU A 72 -2.39 -4.52 -21.42
CA LEU A 72 -1.96 -5.36 -20.29
C LEU A 72 -3.09 -6.30 -19.84
N PRO A 73 -2.78 -7.55 -19.48
CA PRO A 73 -3.78 -8.56 -19.11
C PRO A 73 -4.33 -8.39 -17.69
N ALA A 74 -3.87 -7.38 -16.95
CA ALA A 74 -4.22 -7.14 -15.56
C ALA A 74 -4.38 -5.63 -15.26
N PRO A 75 -5.14 -5.26 -14.22
CA PRO A 75 -5.35 -3.87 -13.86
C PRO A 75 -4.07 -3.13 -13.47
N ILE A 76 -4.06 -1.82 -13.70
CA ILE A 76 -2.94 -0.93 -13.40
C ILE A 76 -3.35 0.04 -12.28
N TYR A 77 -2.52 0.17 -11.26
CA TYR A 77 -2.71 1.11 -10.15
C TYR A 77 -1.57 2.14 -10.11
N LYS A 78 -1.90 3.43 -10.21
CA LYS A 78 -0.94 4.50 -9.95
C LYS A 78 -0.84 4.74 -8.45
N THR A 79 0.40 4.82 -7.96
CA THR A 79 0.69 4.90 -6.52
C THR A 79 1.74 5.98 -6.27
N ASN A 80 1.87 6.41 -5.02
CA ASN A 80 2.85 7.40 -4.60
C ASN A 80 4.18 6.78 -4.10
N ARG A 81 4.36 5.45 -4.22
CA ARG A 81 5.60 4.79 -3.80
C ARG A 81 6.80 5.22 -4.63
N GLY A 82 7.99 5.04 -4.07
CA GLY A 82 9.24 5.13 -4.83
C GLY A 82 9.37 3.99 -5.87
N GLY A 83 10.31 4.17 -6.78
CA GLY A 83 10.52 3.25 -7.91
C GLY A 83 9.66 3.58 -9.12
N GLU A 84 9.87 2.82 -10.18
CA GLU A 84 9.08 2.89 -11.42
C GLU A 84 7.92 1.89 -11.35
N VAL A 85 7.69 1.12 -12.42
CA VAL A 85 6.66 0.07 -12.53
C VAL A 85 7.05 -1.13 -11.67
#